data_AF-A0A3N0EQH5-F1
#
_entry.id   AF-A0A3N0EQH5-F1
#
_cell.length_a   1.000
_cell.length_b   1.000
_cell.length_c   1.000
_cell.angle_alpha   90.00
_cell.angle_beta   90.00
_cell.angle_gamma   90.00
#
_symmetry.space_group_name_H-M   'P 1'
#
loop_
_entity.id
_entity.type
_entity.pdbx_description
1 polymer ?
#
loop_
_entity_poly.entity_id
_entity_poly.type
_entity_poly.pdbx_seq_one_letter_code
_entity_poly.pdbx_strand_id
1 'polypeptide(L)'
;MKITEKMSLEDYDKFCIENLPNKIPKWFAGDWTKRMGDCIYDFSNGAEPTIRKGVHNETNRERDLGGQNALLSTHFYYFGEEPRPLPEHLKPIIKKNQGHLKIERREIIDSFEKWIIQFDKNKIYADPQLRHEFDRTPSDEQIIKCSSRHKEEDYDESEETLC
;
A
#
# COMPACT_ATOMS: atom_id res chain seq x y z
N MET A 1 3.27 -9.11 -4.00
CA MET A 1 4.69 -9.00 -3.59
C MET A 1 5.06 -10.17 -2.70
N LYS A 2 6.34 -10.52 -2.57
CA LYS A 2 6.83 -11.45 -1.53
C LYS A 2 7.49 -10.65 -0.42
N ILE A 3 7.08 -10.88 0.83
CA ILE A 3 7.71 -10.22 1.99
C ILE A 3 9.13 -10.78 2.12
N THR A 4 10.12 -9.90 2.13
CA THR A 4 11.54 -10.27 2.30
C THR A 4 12.09 -9.84 3.65
N GLU A 5 11.46 -8.82 4.25
CA GLU A 5 11.83 -8.29 5.56
C GLU A 5 10.61 -7.66 6.22
N LYS A 6 10.65 -7.59 7.55
CA LYS A 6 9.64 -6.98 8.39
C LYS A 6 10.37 -6.08 9.38
N MET A 7 9.82 -4.89 9.59
CA MET A 7 10.41 -3.88 10.45
C MET A 7 9.33 -3.29 11.35
N SER A 8 9.64 -2.97 12.60
CA SER A 8 8.70 -2.22 13.44
C SER A 8 8.39 -0.87 12.79
N LEU A 9 7.24 -0.25 13.08
CA LEU A 9 6.92 1.07 12.50
C LEU A 9 7.96 2.14 12.90
N GLU A 10 8.51 2.05 14.12
CA GLU A 10 9.58 2.95 14.59
C GLU A 10 10.89 2.73 13.83
N ASP A 11 11.31 1.47 13.66
CA ASP A 11 12.54 1.17 12.92
C ASP A 11 12.37 1.54 11.43
N TYR A 12 11.16 1.38 10.88
CA TYR A 12 10.85 1.79 9.51
C TYR A 12 10.97 3.30 9.33
N ASP A 13 10.53 4.08 10.31
CA ASP A 13 10.71 5.53 10.31
C ASP A 13 12.19 5.91 10.27
N LYS A 14 13.00 5.35 11.17
CA LYS A 14 14.47 5.58 11.21
C LYS A 14 15.12 5.18 9.88
N PHE A 15 14.78 4.00 9.37
CA PHE A 15 15.30 3.51 8.10
C PHE A 15 14.95 4.43 6.94
N CYS A 16 13.73 4.98 6.88
CA CYS A 16 13.32 5.92 5.84
C CYS A 16 14.07 7.25 5.93
N ILE A 17 14.30 7.77 7.14
CA ILE A 17 15.09 9.00 7.34
C ILE A 17 16.50 8.81 6.79
N GLU A 18 17.14 7.67 7.07
CA GLU A 18 18.53 7.41 6.73
C GLU A 18 18.73 6.97 5.27
N ASN A 19 17.85 6.11 4.75
CA ASN A 19 18.09 5.36 3.52
C ASN A 19 17.08 5.66 2.42
N LEU A 20 15.83 6.02 2.77
CA LEU A 20 14.74 6.21 1.81
C LEU A 20 13.99 7.53 2.05
N PRO A 21 14.65 8.70 1.95
CA PRO A 21 14.02 9.99 2.28
C PRO A 21 12.86 10.37 1.35
N ASN A 22 12.69 9.68 0.22
CA ASN A 22 11.53 9.84 -0.68
C ASN A 22 10.28 9.09 -0.19
N LYS A 23 10.40 8.18 0.77
CA LYS A 23 9.28 7.52 1.43
C LYS A 23 8.61 8.41 2.48
N ILE A 24 9.27 9.48 2.92
CA ILE A 24 8.67 10.50 3.79
C ILE A 24 7.91 11.51 2.90
N PRO A 25 6.60 11.72 3.13
CA PRO A 25 5.81 12.65 2.34
C PRO A 25 6.33 14.09 2.40
N LYS A 26 6.49 14.71 1.23
CA LYS A 26 6.80 16.13 1.07
C LYS A 26 5.60 16.84 0.46
N TRP A 27 4.64 17.20 1.30
CA TRP A 27 3.32 17.71 0.89
C TRP A 27 3.38 18.92 -0.06
N PHE A 28 4.29 19.86 0.19
CA PHE A 28 4.40 21.09 -0.60
C PHE A 28 5.27 20.93 -1.85
N ALA A 29 5.74 19.71 -2.16
CA ALA A 29 6.43 19.46 -3.41
C ALA A 29 5.44 19.49 -4.59
N GLY A 30 5.78 20.24 -5.65
CA GLY A 30 4.98 20.22 -6.88
C GLY A 30 4.93 18.84 -7.53
N ASP A 31 6.01 18.07 -7.37
CA ASP A 31 6.11 16.67 -7.79
C ASP A 31 5.23 15.77 -6.91
N TRP A 32 4.19 15.19 -7.50
CA TRP A 32 3.25 14.31 -6.81
C TRP A 32 3.91 13.05 -6.24
N THR A 33 4.97 12.54 -6.88
CA THR A 33 5.64 11.32 -6.43
C THR A 33 6.25 11.50 -5.03
N LYS A 34 6.65 12.73 -4.69
CA LYS A 34 7.21 13.08 -3.39
C LYS A 34 6.12 13.30 -2.33
N ARG A 35 4.87 13.56 -2.73
CA ARG A 35 3.74 13.72 -1.82
C ARG A 35 3.18 12.38 -1.33
N MET A 36 3.40 11.30 -2.09
CA MET A 36 2.82 9.97 -1.86
C MET A 36 3.73 9.01 -1.08
N GLY A 37 4.60 9.54 -0.23
CA GLY A 37 5.40 8.73 0.69
C GLY A 37 4.51 7.91 1.64
N ASP A 38 4.95 6.72 2.03
CA ASP A 38 4.21 5.82 2.94
C ASP A 38 4.73 5.90 4.40
N CYS A 39 5.87 6.55 4.63
CA CYS A 39 6.44 6.78 5.97
C CYS A 39 5.77 8.00 6.63
N ILE A 40 4.50 7.85 6.97
CA ILE A 40 3.63 8.94 7.43
C ILE A 40 3.66 9.17 8.95
N TYR A 41 4.28 8.29 9.73
CA TYR A 41 4.38 8.41 11.19
C TYR A 41 5.81 8.72 11.62
N ASP A 42 5.96 9.76 12.43
CA ASP A 42 7.23 10.25 12.96
C ASP A 42 7.39 9.84 14.43
N PHE A 43 8.38 8.98 14.70
CA PHE A 43 8.70 8.45 16.02
C PHE A 43 9.84 9.21 16.72
N SER A 44 10.30 10.34 16.16
CA SER A 44 11.43 11.10 16.73
C SER A 44 11.17 11.66 18.13
N ASN A 45 9.90 11.87 18.50
CA ASN A 45 9.49 12.50 19.76
C ASN A 45 9.00 11.52 20.83
N GLY A 46 9.19 10.20 20.64
CA GLY A 46 8.87 9.17 21.62
C GLY A 46 7.94 8.08 21.10
N ALA A 47 7.36 7.31 22.04
CA ALA A 47 6.59 6.12 21.73
C ALA A 47 5.24 6.40 21.03
N GLU A 48 4.68 7.60 21.22
CA GLU A 48 3.49 8.04 20.50
C GLU A 48 3.91 8.86 19.27
N PRO A 49 3.80 8.30 18.05
CA PRO A 49 4.27 8.99 16.86
C PRO A 49 3.36 10.16 16.49
N THR A 50 3.95 11.19 15.89
CA THR A 50 3.19 12.28 15.26
C THR A 50 2.90 11.94 13.80
N ILE A 51 1.71 12.27 13.30
CA ILE A 51 1.37 12.07 11.90
C ILE A 51 1.95 13.21 11.04
N ARG A 52 2.72 12.85 10.01
CA ARG A 52 3.23 13.78 9.00
C ARG A 52 2.10 14.18 8.06
N LYS A 53 2.12 15.43 7.57
CA LYS A 53 1.11 15.89 6.60
C LYS A 53 1.17 15.02 5.34
N GLY A 54 0.07 14.34 5.03
CA GLY A 54 -0.05 13.39 3.92
C GLY A 54 -1.51 13.08 3.61
N VAL A 55 -1.77 11.92 2.99
CA VAL A 55 -3.12 11.48 2.60
C VAL A 55 -3.91 10.79 3.72
N HIS A 56 -3.29 10.61 4.89
CA HIS A 56 -3.92 10.09 6.11
C HIS A 56 -4.08 11.21 7.13
N ASN A 57 -5.08 11.07 7.99
CA ASN A 57 -5.31 11.95 9.14
C ASN A 57 -5.53 11.13 10.42
N GLU A 58 -5.80 11.81 11.53
CA GLU A 58 -5.98 11.16 12.83
C GLU A 58 -7.12 10.11 12.86
N THR A 59 -8.11 10.18 11.96
CA THR A 59 -9.15 9.15 11.85
C THR A 59 -8.64 7.80 11.32
N ASN A 60 -7.42 7.77 10.76
CA ASN A 60 -6.77 6.56 10.26
C ASN A 60 -5.77 5.96 11.28
N ARG A 61 -5.39 6.70 12.33
CA ARG A 61 -4.29 6.35 13.24
C ARG A 61 -4.39 4.94 13.79
N GLU A 62 -5.54 4.59 14.36
CA GLU A 62 -5.73 3.29 15.01
C GLU A 62 -5.50 2.13 14.03
N ARG A 63 -6.05 2.24 12.82
CA ARG A 63 -5.90 1.23 11.77
C ARG A 63 -4.45 1.13 11.28
N ASP A 64 -3.81 2.26 11.04
CA ASP A 64 -2.44 2.28 10.51
C ASP A 64 -1.42 1.75 11.52
N LEU A 65 -1.53 2.16 12.79
CA LEU A 65 -0.63 1.73 13.86
C LEU A 65 -0.93 0.30 14.34
N GLY A 66 -2.17 -0.19 14.19
CA GLY A 66 -2.57 -1.54 14.57
C GLY A 66 -1.81 -2.66 13.84
N GLY A 67 -1.29 -2.39 12.64
CA GLY A 67 -0.45 -3.33 11.89
C GLY A 67 0.93 -3.60 12.53
N GLN A 68 1.38 -2.74 13.46
CA GLN A 68 2.63 -2.80 14.25
C GLN A 68 3.94 -2.80 13.45
N ASN A 69 3.92 -3.22 12.18
CA ASN A 69 5.12 -3.45 11.39
C ASN A 69 4.92 -3.06 9.94
N ALA A 70 5.96 -2.48 9.35
CA ALA A 70 6.08 -2.34 7.90
C ALA A 70 6.56 -3.66 7.28
N LEU A 71 5.97 -4.01 6.14
CA LEU A 71 6.33 -5.20 5.36
C LEU A 71 7.14 -4.75 4.13
N LEU A 72 8.40 -5.16 4.06
CA LEU A 72 9.32 -4.78 3.00
C LEU A 72 9.46 -5.90 1.97
N SER A 73 9.73 -5.51 0.74
CA SER A 73 9.90 -6.44 -0.38
C SER A 73 10.96 -5.96 -1.35
N THR A 74 11.94 -6.84 -1.59
CA THR A 74 12.84 -6.77 -2.75
C THR A 74 12.36 -7.65 -3.90
N HIS A 75 11.10 -8.10 -3.84
CA HIS A 75 10.46 -8.98 -4.82
C HIS A 75 8.99 -8.59 -5.03
N PHE A 76 8.77 -7.58 -5.87
CA PHE A 76 7.43 -7.07 -6.18
C PHE A 76 7.17 -6.99 -7.69
N TYR A 77 5.89 -6.89 -8.04
CA TYR A 77 5.39 -6.69 -9.40
C TYR A 77 4.43 -5.50 -9.37
N TYR A 78 4.64 -4.50 -10.23
CA TYR A 78 3.82 -3.29 -10.28
C TYR A 78 3.36 -3.00 -11.71
N PHE A 79 2.06 -3.19 -11.96
CA PHE A 79 1.46 -3.06 -13.28
C PHE A 79 0.80 -1.71 -13.55
N GLY A 80 0.53 -0.91 -12.50
CA GLY A 80 -0.06 0.43 -12.66
C GLY A 80 -1.39 0.41 -13.41
N GLU A 81 -1.54 1.33 -14.37
CA GLU A 81 -2.67 1.47 -15.28
C GLU A 81 -2.72 0.43 -16.41
N GLU A 82 -1.73 -0.46 -16.50
CA GLU A 82 -1.70 -1.60 -17.42
C GLU A 82 -1.87 -2.95 -16.70
N PRO A 83 -3.02 -3.23 -16.06
CA PRO A 83 -3.22 -4.48 -15.34
C PRO A 83 -3.08 -5.69 -16.28
N ARG A 84 -2.49 -6.77 -15.77
CA ARG A 84 -2.36 -8.03 -16.52
C ARG A 84 -3.60 -8.89 -16.26
N PRO A 85 -4.28 -9.40 -17.31
CA PRO A 85 -5.47 -10.23 -17.12
C PRO A 85 -5.11 -11.51 -16.38
N LEU A 86 -5.86 -11.79 -15.31
CA LEU A 86 -5.73 -13.06 -14.60
C LEU A 86 -6.36 -14.19 -15.43
N PRO A 87 -5.66 -15.33 -15.57
CA PRO A 87 -6.25 -16.56 -16.10
C PRO A 87 -7.53 -16.96 -15.34
N GLU A 88 -8.48 -17.60 -16.03
CA GLU A 88 -9.77 -18.01 -15.45
C GLU A 88 -9.61 -18.83 -14.15
N HIS A 89 -8.67 -19.77 -14.12
CA HIS A 89 -8.41 -20.61 -12.95
C HIS A 89 -7.82 -19.85 -11.75
N LEU A 90 -7.33 -18.62 -11.94
CA LEU A 90 -6.83 -17.74 -10.88
C LEU A 90 -7.86 -16.69 -10.44
N LYS A 91 -9.02 -16.56 -11.10
CA LYS A 91 -10.09 -15.66 -10.64
C LYS A 91 -10.53 -15.87 -9.19
N PRO A 92 -10.46 -17.08 -8.58
CA PRO A 92 -10.77 -17.25 -7.16
C PRO A 92 -9.88 -16.43 -6.21
N ILE A 93 -8.73 -15.90 -6.64
CA ILE A 93 -7.87 -15.04 -5.80
C ILE A 93 -8.36 -13.60 -5.71
N ILE A 94 -9.37 -13.23 -6.50
CA ILE A 94 -9.93 -11.87 -6.53
C ILE A 94 -10.86 -11.71 -5.33
N LYS A 95 -10.42 -10.94 -4.33
CA LYS A 95 -11.27 -10.54 -3.21
C LYS A 95 -12.35 -9.57 -3.70
N LYS A 96 -13.57 -9.72 -3.18
CA LYS A 96 -14.73 -8.90 -3.60
C LYS A 96 -15.02 -7.72 -2.67
N ASN A 97 -14.71 -7.85 -1.39
CA ASN A 97 -14.99 -6.85 -0.35
C ASN A 97 -13.69 -6.33 0.29
N GLN A 98 -13.78 -5.33 1.17
CA GLN A 98 -12.68 -4.86 2.01
C GLN A 98 -12.16 -5.94 2.99
N GLY A 99 -10.93 -5.81 3.48
CA GLY A 99 -10.26 -6.80 4.35
C GLY A 99 -9.21 -7.60 3.61
N HIS A 100 -8.73 -8.71 4.20
CA HIS A 100 -7.75 -9.59 3.56
C HIS A 100 -8.34 -10.96 3.17
N LEU A 101 -7.88 -11.48 2.05
CA LEU A 101 -8.16 -12.83 1.58
C LEU A 101 -6.93 -13.70 1.87
N LYS A 102 -7.10 -14.74 2.69
CA LYS A 102 -6.09 -15.75 2.97
C LYS A 102 -6.34 -16.96 2.08
N ILE A 103 -5.32 -17.39 1.35
CA ILE A 103 -5.39 -18.57 0.48
C ILE A 103 -4.37 -19.57 0.98
N GLU A 104 -4.84 -20.74 1.41
CA GLU A 104 -3.98 -21.84 1.89
C GLU A 104 -3.87 -22.99 0.89
N ARG A 105 -4.79 -23.04 -0.10
CA ARG A 105 -4.76 -24.02 -1.19
C ARG A 105 -3.48 -23.95 -2.01
N ARG A 106 -2.62 -24.95 -1.82
CA ARG A 106 -1.32 -25.06 -2.48
C ARG A 106 -1.41 -25.02 -4.01
N GLU A 107 -2.41 -25.68 -4.58
CA GLU A 107 -2.64 -25.72 -6.03
C GLU A 107 -2.86 -24.32 -6.65
N ILE A 108 -3.57 -23.44 -5.94
CA ILE A 108 -3.83 -22.07 -6.39
C ILE A 108 -2.57 -21.23 -6.24
N ILE A 109 -1.87 -21.38 -5.10
CA ILE A 109 -0.60 -20.68 -4.83
C ILE A 109 0.42 -21.03 -5.90
N ASP A 110 0.64 -22.32 -6.18
CA ASP A 110 1.62 -22.77 -7.18
C ASP A 110 1.25 -22.30 -8.60
N SER A 111 -0.05 -22.28 -8.93
CA SER A 111 -0.53 -21.77 -10.22
C SER A 111 -0.31 -20.26 -10.34
N PHE A 112 -0.56 -19.50 -9.28
CA PHE A 112 -0.30 -18.07 -9.24
C PHE A 112 1.20 -17.76 -9.32
N GLU A 113 2.04 -18.49 -8.59
CA GLU A 113 3.50 -18.33 -8.63
C GLU A 113 4.04 -18.58 -10.05
N LYS A 114 3.59 -19.65 -10.72
CA LYS A 114 3.97 -19.91 -12.12
C LYS A 114 3.49 -18.83 -13.08
N TRP A 115 2.32 -18.26 -12.85
CA TRP A 115 1.80 -17.18 -13.67
C TRP A 115 2.57 -15.88 -13.45
N ILE A 116 2.85 -15.47 -12.21
CA ILE A 116 3.43 -14.15 -11.94
C ILE A 116 4.91 -14.06 -12.35
N ILE A 117 5.67 -15.17 -12.31
CA ILE A 117 7.11 -15.18 -12.66
C ILE A 117 7.39 -14.92 -14.14
N GLN A 118 6.38 -14.93 -15.01
CA GLN A 118 6.56 -14.58 -16.42
C GLN A 118 6.87 -13.09 -16.63
N PHE A 119 6.63 -12.26 -15.62
CA PHE A 119 6.90 -10.82 -15.64
C PHE A 119 8.23 -10.50 -14.95
N ASP A 120 8.87 -9.41 -15.37
CA ASP A 120 10.03 -8.86 -14.67
C ASP A 120 9.65 -8.41 -13.24
N LYS A 121 10.33 -8.95 -12.23
CA LYS A 121 10.25 -8.45 -10.84
C LYS A 121 10.92 -7.08 -10.72
N ASN A 122 10.47 -6.29 -9.74
CA ASN A 122 11.00 -4.97 -9.37
C ASN A 122 10.95 -3.93 -10.51
N LYS A 123 10.11 -4.17 -11.51
CA LYS A 123 9.87 -3.27 -12.64
C LYS A 123 8.57 -2.50 -12.43
N ILE A 124 8.61 -1.20 -12.69
CA ILE A 124 7.45 -0.34 -12.80
C ILE A 124 7.02 -0.39 -14.26
N TYR A 125 5.90 -1.06 -14.56
CA TYR A 125 5.44 -1.22 -15.95
C TYR A 125 4.68 0.01 -16.48
N ALA A 126 3.90 0.66 -15.63
CA ALA A 126 3.09 1.81 -16.00
C ALA A 126 2.84 2.71 -14.78
N ASP A 127 2.23 3.88 -15.00
CA ASP A 127 1.88 4.83 -13.95
C ASP A 127 0.68 4.36 -13.10
N PRO A 128 0.44 4.95 -11.91
CA PRO A 128 -0.76 4.66 -11.14
C PRO A 128 -2.05 5.06 -11.89
N GLN A 129 -3.11 4.24 -11.79
CA GLN A 129 -4.41 4.46 -12.44
C GLN A 129 -5.04 5.84 -12.18
N LEU A 130 -4.81 6.41 -11.00
CA LEU A 130 -5.37 7.70 -10.58
C LEU A 130 -4.33 8.83 -10.57
N ARG A 131 -3.23 8.70 -11.32
CA ARG A 131 -2.15 9.70 -11.39
C ARG A 131 -2.68 11.13 -11.59
N HIS A 132 -3.66 11.31 -12.48
CA HIS A 132 -4.26 12.60 -12.80
C HIS A 132 -4.94 13.31 -11.60
N GLU A 133 -5.34 12.56 -10.56
CA GLU A 133 -5.89 13.14 -9.32
C GLU A 133 -4.78 13.81 -8.49
N PHE A 134 -3.56 13.29 -8.60
CA PHE A 134 -2.39 13.76 -7.85
C PHE A 134 -1.58 14.82 -8.60
N ASP A 135 -1.68 14.91 -9.92
CA ASP A 135 -0.99 15.94 -10.73
C ASP A 135 -1.48 17.37 -10.44
N ARG A 136 -2.60 17.55 -9.74
CA ARG A 136 -3.14 18.87 -9.36
C ARG A 136 -2.45 19.41 -8.11
N THR A 137 -2.40 20.74 -8.00
CA THR A 137 -2.02 21.42 -6.75
C THR A 137 -2.95 20.95 -5.64
N PRO A 138 -2.43 20.35 -4.56
CA PRO A 138 -3.27 19.73 -3.55
C PRO A 138 -4.01 20.80 -2.73
N SER A 139 -5.35 20.69 -2.65
CA SER A 139 -6.17 21.43 -1.68
C SER A 139 -6.41 20.60 -0.42
N ASP A 140 -6.72 21.26 0.70
CA ASP A 140 -7.01 20.54 1.95
C ASP A 140 -8.26 19.65 1.84
N GLU A 141 -9.18 19.90 0.90
CA GLU A 141 -10.35 19.05 0.64
C GLU A 141 -10.03 17.75 -0.12
N GLN A 142 -8.97 17.74 -0.95
CA GLN A 142 -8.55 16.52 -1.66
C GLN A 142 -7.96 15.45 -0.71
N ILE A 143 -7.51 15.88 0.48
CA ILE A 143 -6.89 15.05 1.53
C ILE A 143 -7.83 13.95 2.01
N ILE A 144 -9.12 14.27 2.15
CA ILE A 144 -10.10 13.37 2.78
C ILE A 144 -10.60 12.32 1.78
N LYS A 145 -10.71 12.70 0.51
CA LYS A 145 -11.44 11.93 -0.48
C LYS A 145 -10.79 10.57 -0.77
N CYS A 146 -9.46 10.42 -0.65
CA CYS A 146 -8.80 9.14 -0.91
C CYS A 146 -9.04 8.10 0.19
N SER A 147 -9.05 8.50 1.46
CA SER A 147 -9.22 7.59 2.60
C SER A 147 -10.68 7.35 3.00
N SER A 148 -11.61 8.18 2.50
CA SER A 148 -13.04 8.09 2.82
C SER A 148 -13.92 7.57 1.67
N ARG A 149 -13.43 7.54 0.41
CA ARG A 149 -14.24 7.23 -0.79
C ARG A 149 -15.02 5.92 -0.73
N HIS A 150 -14.53 4.93 0.00
CA HIS A 150 -15.11 3.57 0.05
C HIS A 150 -15.78 3.24 1.39
N LYS A 151 -15.81 4.17 2.36
CA LYS A 151 -16.36 3.87 3.70
C LYS A 151 -17.88 3.66 3.72
N GLU A 152 -18.62 4.12 2.71
CA GLU A 152 -20.10 4.10 2.72
C GLU A 152 -20.71 2.79 2.19
N GLU A 153 -19.94 1.92 1.52
CA GLU A 153 -20.46 0.68 0.91
C GLU A 153 -19.92 -0.61 1.56
N ASP A 154 -18.94 -0.52 2.46
CA ASP A 154 -18.14 -1.65 2.95
C ASP A 154 -18.46 -2.00 4.42
N TYR A 155 -19.39 -2.93 4.63
CA TYR A 155 -19.78 -3.41 5.97
C TYR A 155 -18.98 -4.63 6.47
N ASP A 156 -18.08 -5.19 5.65
CA ASP A 156 -17.40 -6.44 5.95
C ASP A 156 -15.88 -6.29 5.83
N GLU A 157 -15.22 -6.11 6.98
CA GLU A 157 -13.76 -6.10 7.12
C GLU A 157 -13.19 -7.48 7.54
N SER A 158 -13.98 -8.56 7.44
CA SER A 158 -13.56 -9.88 7.92
C SER A 158 -12.52 -10.58 7.05
N GLU A 159 -11.73 -11.47 7.67
CA GLU A 159 -10.81 -12.37 6.97
C GLU A 159 -11.63 -13.41 6.19
N GLU A 160 -11.44 -13.46 4.87
CA GLU A 160 -11.94 -14.56 4.03
C GLU A 160 -10.83 -15.60 3.87
N THR A 161 -11.13 -16.89 4.09
CA THR A 161 -10.12 -17.96 3.94
C THR A 161 -10.56 -18.99 2.90
N LEU A 162 -9.70 -19.21 1.90
CA LEU A 162 -9.80 -20.28 0.92
C LEU A 162 -8.83 -21.42 1.30
N CYS A 163 -9.35 -22.36 2.08
CA CYS A 163 -8.66 -23.58 2.51
C CYS A 163 -8.61 -24.66 1.43
#